data_AF-A0A948CSE7-F1
#
_entry.id   AF-A0A948CSE7-F1
#
_cell.length_a   1.000
_cell.length_b   1.000
_cell.length_c   1.000
_cell.angle_alpha   90.00
_cell.angle_beta   90.00
_cell.angle_gamma   90.00
#
_symmetry.space_group_name_H-M   'P 1'
#
loop_
_entity.id
_entity.type
_entity.pdbx_description
1 polymer ?
#
loop_
_entity_poly.entity_id
_entity_poly.type
_entity_poly.pdbx_seq_one_letter_code
_entity_poly.pdbx_strand_id
1 'polypeptide(L)'
;MLGLNPALAEVFFTEQQLIAKLYPDSQLVERPVEIDRALLKDIKRATSARLITDSLKIWEVNKNGELSGWLFNADVLGKHENIRYALAIDSSGQIVDMDIMEYRETHGGDVKNQAWRAQLFGRR
;
A
#
# COMPACT_ATOMS: atom_id res chain seq x y z
N MET A 1 -25.40 -11.07 -25.10
CA MET A 1 -25.13 -10.38 -23.82
C MET A 1 -23.73 -10.79 -23.38
N LEU A 2 -22.75 -9.89 -23.47
CA LEU A 2 -21.44 -10.08 -22.85
C LEU A 2 -21.64 -9.99 -21.34
N GLY A 3 -21.47 -11.13 -20.65
CA GLY A 3 -21.45 -11.14 -19.19
C GLY A 3 -20.22 -10.36 -18.73
N LEU A 4 -20.45 -9.22 -18.07
CA LEU A 4 -19.47 -8.63 -17.18
C LEU A 4 -19.16 -9.69 -16.12
N ASN A 5 -18.04 -10.38 -16.28
CA ASN A 5 -17.49 -11.20 -15.23
C ASN A 5 -16.90 -10.20 -14.24
N PRO A 6 -17.48 -10.00 -13.03
CA PRO A 6 -16.82 -9.16 -12.04
C PRO A 6 -15.45 -9.77 -11.80
N ALA A 7 -14.38 -8.99 -12.00
CA ALA A 7 -13.04 -9.44 -11.67
C ALA A 7 -13.04 -9.77 -10.16
N LEU A 8 -13.05 -11.06 -9.83
CA LEU A 8 -12.94 -11.51 -8.45
C LEU A 8 -11.58 -11.06 -7.94
N ALA A 9 -11.56 -10.27 -6.87
CA ALA A 9 -10.32 -9.85 -6.24
C ALA A 9 -9.64 -11.07 -5.61
N GLU A 10 -8.39 -11.31 -5.97
CA GLU A 10 -7.53 -12.22 -5.21
C GLU A 10 -7.10 -11.47 -3.95
N VAL A 11 -7.62 -11.89 -2.79
CA VAL A 11 -7.31 -11.29 -1.47
C VAL A 11 -6.23 -12.12 -0.80
N PHE A 12 -5.08 -11.50 -0.52
CA PHE A 12 -3.93 -12.16 0.09
C PHE A 12 -3.84 -11.93 1.59
N PHE A 13 -4.17 -10.71 2.04
CA PHE A 13 -4.02 -10.31 3.43
C PHE A 13 -5.15 -9.37 3.85
N THR A 14 -5.60 -9.51 5.09
CA THR A 14 -6.31 -8.45 5.80
C THR A 14 -5.32 -7.42 6.34
N GLU A 15 -5.80 -6.21 6.65
CA GLU A 15 -4.98 -5.17 7.28
C GLU A 15 -4.31 -5.68 8.56
N GLN A 16 -5.07 -6.40 9.39
CA GLN A 16 -4.58 -6.94 10.67
C GLN A 16 -3.47 -7.98 10.47
N GLN A 17 -3.61 -8.88 9.50
CA GLN A 17 -2.58 -9.88 9.19
C GLN A 17 -1.29 -9.23 8.73
N LEU A 18 -1.41 -8.18 7.92
CA LEU A 18 -0.27 -7.48 7.35
C LEU A 18 0.43 -6.62 8.41
N ILE A 19 -0.34 -5.92 9.25
CA ILE A 19 0.16 -5.21 10.42
C ILE A 19 0.97 -6.15 11.32
N ALA A 20 0.42 -7.32 11.67
CA ALA A 20 1.10 -8.29 12.52
C ALA A 20 2.39 -8.84 11.88
N LYS A 21 2.40 -9.02 10.55
CA LYS A 21 3.58 -9.47 9.80
C LYS A 21 4.67 -8.38 9.77
N LEU A 22 4.29 -7.14 9.46
CA LEU A 22 5.25 -6.07 9.15
C LEU A 22 5.80 -5.40 10.41
N TYR A 23 5.00 -5.33 11.47
CA TYR A 23 5.36 -4.64 12.71
C TYR A 23 4.91 -5.44 13.96
N PRO A 24 5.50 -6.63 14.20
CA PRO A 24 5.21 -7.39 15.41
C PRO A 24 5.55 -6.57 16.66
N ASP A 25 4.76 -6.73 17.71
CA ASP A 25 4.92 -6.08 19.01
C ASP A 25 4.99 -4.55 18.96
N SER A 26 4.36 -3.93 17.96
CA SER A 26 4.33 -2.48 17.79
C SER A 26 2.94 -1.91 18.08
N GLN A 27 2.90 -0.69 18.58
CA GLN A 27 1.68 0.09 18.71
C GLN A 27 1.42 0.83 17.40
N LEU A 28 0.22 0.69 16.85
CA LEU A 28 -0.21 1.43 15.68
C LEU A 28 -1.19 2.52 16.08
N VAL A 29 -0.95 3.74 15.60
CA VAL A 29 -1.85 4.88 15.76
C VAL A 29 -2.31 5.29 14.38
N GLU A 30 -3.62 5.19 14.12
CA GLU A 30 -4.19 5.58 12.84
C GLU A 30 -4.07 7.10 12.65
N ARG A 31 -3.56 7.50 11.49
CA ARG A 31 -3.29 8.89 11.07
C ARG A 31 -3.79 9.08 9.64
N PRO A 32 -5.12 9.05 9.40
CA PRO A 32 -5.63 9.18 8.04
C PRO A 32 -5.22 10.52 7.44
N VAL A 33 -4.88 10.51 6.15
CA VAL A 33 -4.52 11.72 5.40
C VAL A 33 -5.54 11.93 4.31
N GLU A 34 -6.24 13.07 4.39
CA GLU A 34 -7.13 13.53 3.33
C GLU A 34 -6.31 13.99 2.11
N ILE A 35 -6.70 13.54 0.93
CA ILE A 35 -6.08 13.93 -0.33
C ILE A 35 -6.76 15.18 -0.86
N ASP A 36 -6.30 16.33 -0.37
CA ASP A 36 -6.73 17.61 -0.91
C ASP A 36 -6.15 17.88 -2.31
N ARG A 37 -6.57 19.00 -2.93
CA ARG A 37 -6.11 19.39 -4.27
C ARG A 37 -4.61 19.69 -4.34
N ALA A 38 -4.01 20.17 -3.26
CA ALA A 38 -2.59 20.49 -3.22
C ALA A 38 -1.76 19.20 -3.16
N LEU A 39 -2.10 18.28 -2.26
CA LEU A 39 -1.49 16.97 -2.14
C LEU A 39 -1.64 16.16 -3.43
N LEU A 40 -2.83 16.16 -4.03
CA LEU A 40 -3.06 15.48 -5.31
C LEU A 40 -2.17 16.05 -6.44
N LYS A 41 -1.94 17.37 -6.46
CA LYS A 41 -1.06 18.01 -7.44
C LYS A 41 0.40 17.60 -7.22
N ASP A 42 0.83 17.47 -5.98
CA ASP A 42 2.19 17.06 -5.63
C ASP A 42 2.44 15.60 -5.99
N ILE A 43 1.48 14.71 -5.70
CA ILE A 43 1.54 13.29 -6.08
C ILE A 43 1.61 13.13 -7.60
N LYS A 44 0.81 13.88 -8.36
CA LYS A 44 0.83 13.85 -9.84
C LYS A 44 2.15 14.38 -10.43
N ARG A 45 2.86 15.23 -9.70
CA ARG A 45 4.17 15.76 -10.13
C ARG A 45 5.29 14.78 -9.80
N ALA A 46 5.19 14.10 -8.67
CA ALA A 46 6.20 13.15 -8.20
C ALA A 46 6.06 11.77 -8.85
N THR A 47 4.86 11.41 -9.31
CA THR A 47 4.55 10.05 -9.79
C THR A 47 3.72 10.10 -11.07
N SER A 48 3.87 9.08 -11.92
CA SER A 48 2.93 8.80 -13.02
C SER A 48 1.71 8.00 -12.56
N ALA A 49 1.59 7.71 -11.26
CA ALA A 49 0.53 6.89 -10.71
C ALA A 49 -0.78 7.68 -10.62
N ARG A 50 -1.90 6.98 -10.81
CA ARG A 50 -3.24 7.52 -10.61
C ARG A 50 -3.85 6.92 -9.36
N LEU A 51 -4.00 7.76 -8.33
CA LEU A 51 -4.78 7.42 -7.15
C LEU A 51 -6.28 7.48 -7.45
N ILE A 52 -7.02 6.54 -6.87
CA ILE A 52 -8.49 6.47 -6.94
C ILE A 52 -9.06 6.46 -5.52
N THR A 53 -8.56 7.35 -4.67
CA THR A 53 -9.05 7.52 -3.30
C THR A 53 -9.01 9.00 -2.92
N ASP A 54 -9.90 9.40 -2.03
CA ASP A 54 -9.97 10.73 -1.41
C ASP A 54 -9.19 10.80 -0.10
N SER A 55 -8.83 9.65 0.48
CA SER A 55 -8.06 9.53 1.72
C SER A 55 -7.05 8.39 1.64
N LEU A 56 -5.92 8.53 2.31
CA LEU A 56 -4.96 7.45 2.54
C LEU A 56 -5.07 6.99 3.98
N LYS A 57 -5.23 5.68 4.15
CA LYS A 57 -5.19 5.05 5.46
C LYS A 57 -3.73 4.80 5.83
N ILE A 58 -3.28 5.51 6.86
CA ILE A 58 -1.89 5.52 7.30
C ILE A 58 -1.87 5.23 8.79
N TRP A 59 -0.88 4.47 9.23
CA TRP A 59 -0.60 4.24 10.63
C TRP A 59 0.81 4.69 10.97
N GLU A 60 0.90 5.47 12.04
CA GLU A 60 2.14 5.71 12.75
C GLU A 60 2.48 4.46 13.56
N VAL A 61 3.69 3.94 13.38
CA VAL A 61 4.13 2.71 14.05
C VAL A 61 5.15 3.06 15.12
N ASN A 62 4.78 2.77 16.37
CA ASN A 62 5.61 3.02 17.54
C ASN A 62 6.07 1.71 18.18
N LYS A 63 7.36 1.60 18.49
CA LYS A 63 7.93 0.47 19.25
C LYS A 63 8.62 1.03 20.48
N ASN A 64 8.32 0.47 21.65
CA ASN A 64 8.85 0.96 22.93
C ASN A 64 8.66 2.46 23.18
N GLY A 65 7.58 3.05 22.62
CA GLY A 65 7.28 4.48 22.75
C GLY A 65 8.00 5.40 21.75
N GLU A 66 8.76 4.85 20.79
CA GLU A 66 9.47 5.61 19.76
C GLU A 66 8.93 5.32 18.35
N LEU A 67 8.91 6.35 17.51
CA LEU A 67 8.53 6.22 16.10
C LEU A 67 9.50 5.28 15.39
N SER A 68 8.99 4.12 15.01
CA SER A 68 9.74 3.09 14.28
C SER A 68 9.50 3.17 12.77
N GLY A 69 8.36 3.74 12.36
CA GLY A 69 8.03 3.85 10.95
C GLY A 69 6.58 4.18 10.69
N TRP A 70 6.18 3.94 9.45
CA TRP A 70 4.82 4.15 8.98
C TRP A 70 4.35 2.96 8.16
N LEU A 71 3.05 2.69 8.21
CA LEU A 71 2.36 1.76 7.33
C LEU A 71 1.34 2.54 6.50
N PHE A 72 1.34 2.31 5.19
CA PHE A 72 0.40 2.91 4.26
C PHE A 72 -0.44 1.82 3.62
N ASN A 73 -1.75 2.00 3.55
CA ASN A 73 -2.61 1.24 2.65
C ASN A 73 -3.08 2.14 1.53
N ALA A 74 -2.77 1.74 0.30
CA ALA A 74 -3.05 2.54 -0.89
C ALA A 74 -3.75 1.70 -1.96
N ASP A 75 -4.69 2.34 -2.64
CA ASP A 75 -5.37 1.84 -3.82
C ASP A 75 -4.85 2.60 -5.04
N VAL A 76 -4.32 1.86 -6.02
CA VAL A 76 -3.81 2.42 -7.27
C VAL A 76 -4.48 1.78 -8.47
N LEU A 77 -4.72 2.59 -9.50
CA LEU A 77 -5.13 2.05 -10.79
C LEU A 77 -3.95 1.34 -11.45
N GLY A 78 -4.11 0.04 -11.71
CA GLY A 78 -3.27 -0.71 -12.62
C GLY A 78 -3.51 -0.31 -14.07
N LYS A 79 -3.34 -1.26 -14.99
CA LYS A 79 -3.61 -1.03 -16.41
C LYS A 79 -5.12 -0.92 -16.70
N HIS A 80 -5.92 -1.70 -15.98
CA HIS A 80 -7.35 -1.87 -16.15
C HIS A 80 -8.11 -1.86 -14.81
N GLU A 81 -7.50 -2.34 -13.73
CA GLU A 81 -8.17 -2.64 -12.47
C GLU A 81 -7.39 -2.14 -11.24
N ASN A 82 -8.07 -2.04 -10.10
CA ASN A 82 -7.46 -1.57 -8.86
C ASN A 82 -6.51 -2.62 -8.25
N ILE A 83 -5.39 -2.15 -7.72
CA ILE A 83 -4.45 -2.93 -6.91
C ILE A 83 -4.37 -2.27 -5.53
N ARG A 84 -4.73 -3.03 -4.50
CA ARG A 84 -4.54 -2.62 -3.10
C ARG A 84 -3.24 -3.18 -2.57
N TYR A 85 -2.39 -2.32 -2.05
CA TYR A 85 -1.14 -2.74 -1.42
C TYR A 85 -0.92 -2.01 -0.12
N ALA A 86 -0.08 -2.61 0.71
CA ALA A 86 0.45 -2.00 1.90
C ALA A 86 1.95 -1.78 1.75
N LEU A 87 2.43 -0.63 2.22
CA LEU A 87 3.83 -0.24 2.19
C LEU A 87 4.27 0.10 3.60
N ALA A 88 5.34 -0.53 4.07
CA ALA A 88 5.99 -0.21 5.32
C ALA A 88 7.29 0.55 5.06
N ILE A 89 7.46 1.70 5.73
CA ILE A 89 8.71 2.45 5.74
C ILE A 89 9.22 2.62 7.17
N ASP A 90 10.54 2.60 7.35
CA ASP A 90 11.14 2.95 8.64
C ASP A 90 11.06 4.46 8.93
N SER A 91 11.48 4.87 10.13
CA SER A 91 11.53 6.28 10.54
C SER A 91 12.47 7.15 9.70
N SER A 92 13.35 6.56 8.89
CA SER A 92 14.21 7.24 7.92
C SER A 92 13.58 7.38 6.52
N GLY A 93 12.37 6.84 6.35
CA GLY A 93 11.62 6.82 5.09
C GLY A 93 12.07 5.73 4.10
N GLN A 94 12.89 4.77 4.51
CA GLN A 94 13.27 3.65 3.64
C GLN A 94 12.19 2.58 3.66
N ILE A 95 11.90 1.99 2.49
CA ILE A 95 10.99 0.85 2.38
C ILE A 95 11.58 -0.35 3.11
N VAL A 96 10.87 -0.86 4.11
CA VAL A 96 11.28 -2.07 4.86
C VAL A 96 10.53 -3.31 4.42
N ASP A 97 9.28 -3.17 3.98
CA ASP A 97 8.51 -4.24 3.37
C ASP A 97 7.34 -3.66 2.54
N MET A 98 6.79 -4.46 1.64
CA MET A 98 5.61 -4.13 0.85
C MET A 98 4.85 -5.42 0.53
N ASP A 99 3.53 -5.38 0.70
CA ASP A 99 2.66 -6.50 0.34
C ASP A 99 1.44 -6.09 -0.50
N ILE A 100 1.02 -6.99 -1.40
CA ILE A 100 -0.23 -6.84 -2.15
C ILE A 100 -1.34 -7.42 -1.28
N MET A 101 -2.41 -6.65 -1.07
CA MET A 101 -3.56 -7.06 -0.28
C MET A 101 -4.67 -7.59 -1.17
N GLU A 102 -4.96 -6.86 -2.24
CA GLU A 102 -5.98 -7.24 -3.23
C GLU A 102 -5.45 -6.98 -4.63
N TYR A 103 -5.62 -7.97 -5.51
CA TYR A 103 -5.22 -7.88 -6.91
C TYR A 103 -6.40 -8.26 -7.82
N ARG A 104 -6.77 -7.36 -8.74
CA ARG A 104 -7.94 -7.54 -9.63
C ARG A 104 -7.58 -7.61 -11.12
N GLU A 105 -6.32 -7.40 -11.47
CA GLU A 105 -5.86 -7.46 -12.85
C GLU A 105 -5.72 -8.90 -13.35
N THR A 106 -5.92 -9.09 -14.65
CA THR A 106 -5.72 -10.38 -15.31
C THR A 106 -4.27 -10.64 -15.72
N HIS A 107 -3.45 -9.58 -15.78
CA HIS A 107 -2.04 -9.62 -16.21
C HIS A 107 -1.18 -8.80 -15.23
N GLY A 108 0.15 -8.95 -15.28
CA GLY A 108 1.07 -8.15 -14.44
C GLY A 108 1.29 -8.68 -13.02
N GLY A 109 0.96 -9.95 -12.77
CA GLY A 109 0.99 -10.56 -11.44
C GLY A 109 2.36 -10.73 -10.80
N ASP A 110 3.45 -10.30 -11.44
CA ASP A 110 4.80 -10.38 -10.87
C ASP A 110 4.91 -9.61 -9.55
N VAL A 111 4.15 -8.53 -9.40
CA VAL A 111 4.07 -7.75 -8.15
C VAL A 111 3.54 -8.57 -6.98
N LYS A 112 2.84 -9.69 -7.22
CA LYS A 112 2.41 -10.63 -6.18
C LYS A 112 3.57 -11.46 -5.63
N ASN A 113 4.66 -11.59 -6.39
CA ASN A 113 5.83 -12.37 -6.00
C ASN A 113 6.68 -11.57 -4.98
N GLN A 114 6.92 -12.16 -3.80
CA GLN A 114 7.76 -11.54 -2.77
C GLN A 114 9.18 -11.27 -3.24
N ALA A 115 9.81 -12.18 -4.00
CA ALA A 115 11.17 -11.99 -4.50
C ALA A 115 11.25 -10.82 -5.50
N TRP A 116 10.20 -10.61 -6.29
CA TRP A 116 10.09 -9.44 -7.16
C TRP A 116 10.00 -8.15 -6.34
N ARG A 117 9.19 -8.12 -5.27
CA ARG A 117 9.02 -6.92 -4.42
C ARG A 117 10.25 -6.59 -3.59
N ALA A 118 11.06 -7.60 -3.24
CA ALA A 118 12.28 -7.40 -2.44
C ALA A 118 13.27 -6.40 -3.06
N GLN A 119 13.23 -6.18 -4.38
CA GLN A 119 14.05 -5.17 -5.05
C GLN A 119 13.74 -3.71 -4.65
N LEU A 120 12.59 -3.49 -4.02
CA LEU A 120 12.13 -2.17 -3.54
C LEU A 120 12.68 -1.84 -2.16
N PHE A 121 13.11 -2.85 -1.39
CA PHE A 121 13.54 -2.65 -0.01
C PHE A 121 14.81 -1.79 0.04
N GLY A 122 14.86 -0.85 0.98
CA GLY A 122 15.92 0.15 1.13
C GLY A 122 15.80 1.36 0.18
N ARG A 123 14.81 1.40 -0.72
CA ARG A 123 14.56 2.58 -1.58
C ARG A 123 13.72 3.65 -0.87
N ARG A 124 13.69 4.85 -1.44
CA ARG A 124 12.94 6.03 -1.01
C ARG A 124 12.20 6.64 -2.20
#